data_AF-A0A7V1LKH7-F1
#
_entry.id   AF-A0A7V1LKH7-F1
#
_cell.length_a   1.000
_cell.length_b   1.000
_cell.length_c   1.000
_cell.angle_alpha   90.00
_cell.angle_beta   90.00
_cell.angle_gamma   90.00
#
_symmetry.space_group_name_H-M   'P 1'
#
loop_
_entity.id
_entity.type
_entity.pdbx_description
1 polymer ?
#
loop_
_entity_poly.entity_id
_entity_poly.type
_entity_poly.pdbx_seq_one_letter_code
_entity_poly.pdbx_strand_id
1 'polypeptide(L)'
;MFQKDTQKPKSLEHVLQTELDYFNSVLTISQKVAGQVEKLPVKVLSEMVDYRKEWIEKIQELEVQRKDFARSAVSDNSRKLMKQISNIAGQLVEIDDKIYKNLERRKLAYVEQSAAVAGKSDYARKAEIQVKNTINRINIIQE
;
A
#
# COMPACT_ATOMS: atom_id res chain seq x y z
N MET A 1 17.35 2.26 -9.47
CA MET A 1 18.72 2.40 -8.92
C MET A 1 18.91 3.88 -8.65
N PHE A 2 18.85 4.31 -7.39
CA PHE A 2 19.03 5.72 -7.04
C PHE A 2 20.48 6.11 -7.27
N GLN A 3 20.71 7.13 -8.09
CA GLN A 3 22.02 7.74 -8.21
C GLN A 3 22.37 8.36 -6.86
N LYS A 4 23.42 7.84 -6.22
CA LYS A 4 24.04 8.46 -5.04
C LYS A 4 24.85 9.67 -5.53
N ASP A 5 24.18 10.79 -5.78
CA ASP A 5 24.87 12.06 -5.91
C ASP A 5 25.29 12.53 -4.52
N THR A 6 26.53 12.22 -4.14
CA THR A 6 27.22 12.71 -2.95
C THR A 6 27.66 14.17 -3.11
N GLN A 7 26.75 15.08 -3.44
CA GLN A 7 26.97 16.52 -3.25
C GLN A 7 26.14 17.00 -2.07
N LYS A 8 26.82 17.54 -1.04
CA LYS A 8 26.12 18.26 0.03
C LYS A 8 25.27 19.38 -0.59
N PRO A 9 24.01 19.55 -0.16
CA PRO A 9 23.14 20.57 -0.72
C PRO A 9 23.77 21.96 -0.60
N LYS A 10 23.84 22.67 -1.73
CA LYS A 10 24.46 24.01 -1.79
C LYS A 10 23.54 25.14 -1.31
N SER A 11 22.23 24.90 -1.23
CA SER A 11 21.23 25.88 -0.80
C SER A 11 19.92 25.21 -0.38
N LEU A 12 19.07 25.94 0.37
CA LEU A 12 17.70 25.54 0.71
C LEU A 12 16.88 25.17 -0.54
N GLU A 13 17.02 25.95 -1.62
CA GLU A 13 16.31 25.71 -2.87
C GLU A 13 16.71 24.38 -3.52
N HIS A 14 17.99 24.00 -3.42
CA HIS A 14 18.46 22.70 -3.90
C HIS A 14 17.85 21.54 -3.09
N VAL A 15 17.76 21.67 -1.76
CA VAL A 15 17.09 20.68 -0.89
C VAL A 15 15.62 20.55 -1.28
N LEU A 16 14.90 21.68 -1.39
CA LEU A 16 13.47 21.69 -1.74
C LEU A 16 13.20 21.17 -3.15
N GLN A 17 14.05 21.48 -4.12
CA GLN A 17 13.91 20.92 -5.47
C GLN A 17 14.11 19.40 -5.46
N THR A 18 15.10 18.94 -4.69
CA THR A 18 15.35 17.51 -4.52
C THR A 18 14.16 16.84 -3.84
N GLU A 19 13.65 17.38 -2.73
CA GLU A 19 12.40 16.92 -2.09
C GLU A 19 11.26 16.81 -3.09
N LEU A 20 11.04 17.84 -3.91
CA LEU A 20 9.99 17.87 -4.93
C LEU A 20 10.14 16.72 -5.95
N ASP A 21 11.36 16.44 -6.41
CA ASP A 21 11.64 15.35 -7.35
C ASP A 21 11.35 13.98 -6.71
N TYR A 22 11.69 13.81 -5.43
CA TYR A 22 11.35 12.61 -4.68
C TYR A 22 9.82 12.46 -4.54
N PHE A 23 9.10 13.52 -4.15
CA PHE A 23 7.64 13.52 -4.06
C PHE A 23 6.95 13.21 -5.39
N ASN A 24 7.42 13.78 -6.51
CA ASN A 24 6.88 13.52 -7.85
C ASN A 24 7.09 12.05 -8.29
N SER A 25 8.24 11.48 -7.96
CA SER A 25 8.53 10.08 -8.27
C SER A 25 7.60 9.14 -7.50
N VAL A 26 7.39 9.40 -6.20
CA VAL A 26 6.44 8.65 -5.37
C VAL A 26 5.02 8.81 -5.90
N LEU A 27 4.61 10.02 -6.28
CA LEU A 27 3.28 10.30 -6.83
C LEU A 27 3.02 9.48 -8.10
N THR A 28 3.95 9.50 -9.04
CA THR A 28 3.85 8.77 -10.31
C THR A 28 3.66 7.27 -10.08
N ILE A 29 4.48 6.69 -9.20
CA ILE A 29 4.38 5.28 -8.86
C ILE A 29 3.04 4.98 -8.17
N SER A 30 2.66 5.79 -7.18
CA SER A 30 1.44 5.59 -6.39
C SER A 30 0.18 5.68 -7.24
N GLN A 31 0.13 6.61 -8.21
CA GLN A 31 -0.96 6.72 -9.17
C GLN A 31 -1.08 5.46 -10.06
N LYS A 32 0.05 4.94 -10.55
CA LYS A 32 0.08 3.70 -11.35
C LYS A 32 -0.47 2.51 -10.55
N VAL A 33 -0.08 2.41 -9.26
CA VAL A 33 -0.58 1.37 -8.36
C VAL A 33 -2.07 1.51 -8.13
N ALA A 34 -2.54 2.71 -7.76
CA ALA A 34 -3.95 2.96 -7.49
C ALA A 34 -4.83 2.63 -8.70
N GLY A 35 -4.36 2.89 -9.92
CA GLY A 35 -5.07 2.52 -11.15
C GLY A 35 -5.16 1.01 -11.41
N GLN A 36 -4.34 0.19 -10.75
CA GLN A 36 -4.25 -1.25 -11.00
C GLN A 36 -4.42 -2.11 -9.74
N VAL A 37 -4.67 -1.49 -8.57
CA VAL A 37 -4.63 -2.12 -7.25
C VAL A 37 -5.56 -3.33 -7.12
N GLU A 38 -6.67 -3.36 -7.86
CA GLU A 38 -7.61 -4.49 -7.88
C GLU A 38 -7.00 -5.76 -8.50
N LYS A 39 -6.16 -5.59 -9.52
CA LYS A 39 -5.61 -6.68 -10.34
C LYS A 39 -4.20 -7.07 -9.91
N LEU A 40 -3.52 -6.20 -9.16
CA LEU A 40 -2.14 -6.46 -8.76
C LEU A 40 -2.07 -7.61 -7.73
N PRO A 41 -1.13 -8.55 -7.90
CA PRO A 41 -0.82 -9.56 -6.90
C PRO A 41 -0.43 -8.90 -5.57
N VAL A 42 -0.83 -9.49 -4.44
CA VAL A 42 -0.51 -8.98 -3.10
C VAL A 42 1.00 -8.84 -2.89
N LYS A 43 1.80 -9.75 -3.45
CA LYS A 43 3.27 -9.67 -3.40
C LYS A 43 3.80 -8.37 -4.01
N VAL A 44 3.29 -7.97 -5.17
CA VAL A 44 3.69 -6.73 -5.84
C VAL A 44 3.31 -5.52 -4.98
N LEU A 45 2.13 -5.54 -4.36
CA LEU A 45 1.71 -4.48 -3.44
C LEU A 45 2.60 -4.40 -2.20
N SER A 46 3.08 -5.53 -1.69
CA SER A 46 4.04 -5.58 -0.57
C SER A 46 5.40 -4.97 -0.95
N GLU A 47 5.94 -5.33 -2.12
CA GLU A 47 7.20 -4.76 -2.61
C GLU A 47 7.11 -3.24 -2.75
N MET A 48 5.93 -2.71 -3.14
CA MET A 48 5.71 -1.27 -3.24
C MET A 48 5.72 -0.57 -1.87
N VAL A 49 5.24 -1.23 -0.82
CA VAL A 49 5.33 -0.72 0.56
C VAL A 49 6.80 -0.60 0.99
N ASP A 50 7.64 -1.58 0.64
CA ASP A 50 9.06 -1.53 0.97
C ASP A 50 9.78 -0.42 0.20
N TYR A 51 9.51 -0.26 -1.10
CA TYR A 51 10.01 0.90 -1.84
C TYR A 51 9.60 2.22 -1.17
N ARG A 52 8.35 2.32 -0.69
CA ARG A 52 7.85 3.54 -0.03
C ARG A 52 8.60 3.87 1.26
N LYS A 53 9.07 2.87 2.02
CA LYS A 53 9.91 3.12 3.21
C LYS A 53 11.19 3.84 2.83
N GLU A 54 11.88 3.41 1.76
CA GLU A 54 13.10 4.07 1.27
C GLU A 54 12.83 5.54 0.91
N TRP A 55 11.68 5.85 0.29
CA TRP A 55 11.29 7.22 -0.02
C TRP A 55 11.02 8.06 1.25
N ILE A 56 10.36 7.48 2.26
CA ILE A 56 10.09 8.17 3.53
C ILE A 56 11.39 8.49 4.26
N GLU A 57 12.31 7.52 4.32
CA GLU A 57 13.65 7.72 4.90
C GLU A 57 14.37 8.86 4.17
N LYS A 58 14.30 8.89 2.83
CA LYS A 58 14.96 9.94 2.05
C LYS A 58 14.35 11.32 2.27
N ILE A 59 13.03 11.42 2.37
CA ILE A 59 12.34 12.68 2.70
C ILE A 59 12.70 13.14 4.12
N GLN A 60 12.81 12.23 5.08
CA GLN A 60 13.24 12.56 6.44
C GLN A 60 14.69 13.07 6.48
N GLU A 61 15.60 12.46 5.72
CA GLU A 61 16.98 12.98 5.56
C GLU A 61 17.00 14.42 5.03
N LEU A 62 16.19 14.70 4.01
CA LEU A 62 16.09 16.03 3.41
C LEU A 62 15.45 17.04 4.38
N GLU A 63 14.46 16.62 5.17
CA GLU A 63 13.87 17.46 6.21
C GLU A 63 14.88 17.82 7.30
N VAL A 64 15.74 16.88 7.69
CA VAL A 64 16.86 17.17 8.61
C VAL A 64 17.81 18.19 8.01
N GLN A 65 18.19 18.03 6.74
CA GLN A 65 19.04 19.00 6.04
C GLN A 65 18.38 20.37 5.93
N ARG A 66 17.06 20.43 5.70
CA ARG A 66 16.29 21.68 5.66
C ARG A 66 16.34 22.43 7.00
N LYS A 67 16.41 21.73 8.13
CA LYS A 67 16.56 22.35 9.46
C LYS A 67 17.89 23.09 9.60
N ASP A 68 18.94 22.65 8.94
CA ASP A 68 20.24 23.34 8.92
C ASP A 68 20.15 24.71 8.22
N PHE A 69 19.15 24.89 7.33
CA PHE A 69 18.83 26.14 6.65
C PHE A 69 17.69 26.91 7.32
N ALA A 70 17.21 26.52 8.51
CA ALA A 70 16.07 27.15 9.17
C ALA A 70 16.25 28.65 9.50
N ARG A 71 17.50 29.14 9.49
CA ARG A 71 17.84 30.57 9.68
C ARG A 71 17.97 31.34 8.37
N SER A 72 17.95 30.67 7.22
CA SER A 72 18.05 31.31 5.92
C SER A 72 16.73 32.02 5.58
N ALA A 73 16.82 33.21 4.97
CA ALA A 73 15.64 33.89 4.46
C ALA A 73 14.96 33.03 3.39
N VAL A 74 13.68 32.71 3.59
CA VAL A 74 12.90 31.89 2.66
C VAL A 74 12.50 32.75 1.47
N SER A 75 13.14 32.50 0.32
CA SER A 75 12.83 33.16 -0.96
C SER A 75 11.40 32.83 -1.41
N ASP A 76 10.83 33.67 -2.30
CA ASP A 76 9.53 33.38 -2.91
C ASP A 76 9.54 32.07 -3.69
N ASN A 77 10.69 31.72 -4.29
CA ASN A 77 10.88 30.45 -4.97
C ASN A 77 10.81 29.28 -3.98
N SER A 78 11.49 29.38 -2.84
CA SER A 78 11.41 28.39 -1.76
C SER A 78 9.97 28.19 -1.28
N ARG A 79 9.19 29.26 -1.11
CA ARG A 79 7.76 29.15 -0.74
C ARG A 79 6.93 28.43 -1.80
N LYS A 80 7.18 28.71 -3.09
CA LYS A 80 6.49 28.02 -4.20
C LYS A 80 6.79 26.52 -4.17
N LEU A 81 8.05 26.13 -4.02
CA LEU A 81 8.46 24.73 -3.93
C LEU A 81 7.81 24.04 -2.72
N MET A 82 7.83 24.66 -1.53
CA MET A 82 7.17 24.13 -0.33
C MET A 82 5.67 23.92 -0.54
N LYS A 83 4.99 24.85 -1.23
CA LYS A 83 3.57 24.72 -1.56
C LYS A 83 3.31 23.56 -2.54
N GLN A 84 4.17 23.37 -3.54
CA GLN A 84 4.07 22.24 -4.46
C GLN A 84 4.27 20.91 -3.75
N ILE A 85 5.29 20.80 -2.88
CA ILE A 85 5.54 19.63 -2.04
C ILE A 85 4.31 19.33 -1.18
N SER A 86 3.75 20.34 -0.50
CA SER A 86 2.55 20.17 0.33
C SER A 86 1.34 19.68 -0.47
N ASN A 87 1.14 20.19 -1.69
CA ASN A 87 0.06 19.72 -2.56
C ASN A 87 0.24 18.25 -2.95
N ILE A 88 1.45 17.85 -3.35
CA ILE A 88 1.74 16.46 -3.72
C ILE A 88 1.58 15.54 -2.51
N ALA A 89 2.02 15.97 -1.32
CA ALA A 89 1.82 15.22 -0.09
C ALA A 89 0.33 14.96 0.18
N GLY A 90 -0.54 15.95 -0.03
CA GLY A 90 -1.99 15.78 0.06
C GLY A 90 -2.52 14.75 -0.94
N GLN A 91 -2.08 14.83 -2.21
CA GLN A 91 -2.46 13.86 -3.25
C GLN A 91 -2.02 12.43 -2.91
N LEU A 92 -0.83 12.27 -2.31
CA LEU A 92 -0.33 10.96 -1.88
C LEU A 92 -1.21 10.36 -0.78
N VAL A 93 -1.66 11.15 0.19
CA VAL A 93 -2.58 10.69 1.25
C VAL A 93 -3.91 10.21 0.65
N GLU A 94 -4.45 10.94 -0.31
CA GLU A 94 -5.69 10.53 -1.01
C GLU A 94 -5.52 9.22 -1.79
N ILE A 95 -4.35 9.02 -2.40
CA ILE A 95 -4.03 7.78 -3.10
C ILE A 95 -3.93 6.61 -2.12
N ASP A 96 -3.34 6.85 -0.94
CA ASP A 96 -3.19 5.82 0.09
C ASP A 96 -4.52 5.35 0.63
N ASP A 97 -5.44 6.28 0.88
CA ASP A 97 -6.80 5.97 1.30
C ASP A 97 -7.52 5.11 0.23
N LYS A 98 -7.34 5.42 -1.06
CA LYS A 98 -7.90 4.60 -2.16
C LYS A 98 -7.30 3.19 -2.19
N ILE A 99 -5.99 3.07 -2.06
CA ILE A 99 -5.31 1.77 -2.03
C ILE A 99 -5.78 0.95 -0.83
N TYR A 100 -5.85 1.58 0.36
CA TYR A 100 -6.30 0.95 1.59
C TYR A 100 -7.73 0.41 1.47
N LYS A 101 -8.68 1.24 1.05
CA LYS A 101 -10.08 0.84 0.85
C LYS A 101 -10.22 -0.32 -0.15
N ASN A 102 -9.37 -0.35 -1.18
CA ASN A 102 -9.39 -1.45 -2.14
C ASN A 102 -8.88 -2.76 -1.52
N LEU A 103 -7.76 -2.69 -0.79
CA LEU A 103 -7.19 -3.84 -0.09
C LEU A 103 -8.14 -4.39 0.98
N GLU A 104 -8.83 -3.52 1.70
CA GLU A 104 -9.86 -3.90 2.68
C GLU A 104 -11.00 -4.66 2.00
N ARG A 105 -11.53 -4.14 0.88
CA ARG A 105 -12.57 -4.83 0.09
C ARG A 105 -12.10 -6.20 -0.39
N ARG A 106 -10.86 -6.31 -0.88
CA ARG A 106 -10.28 -7.59 -1.33
C ARG A 106 -10.16 -8.58 -0.18
N LYS A 107 -9.74 -8.12 1.00
CA LYS A 107 -9.66 -8.96 2.22
C LYS A 107 -11.04 -9.48 2.62
N LEU A 108 -12.05 -8.61 2.66
CA LEU A 108 -13.43 -9.00 3.00
C LEU A 108 -13.97 -10.06 2.03
N ALA A 109 -13.81 -9.84 0.72
CA ALA A 109 -14.25 -10.80 -0.29
C ALA A 109 -13.55 -12.17 -0.15
N TYR A 110 -12.25 -12.19 0.18
CA TYR A 110 -11.53 -13.44 0.42
C TYR A 110 -12.02 -14.18 1.67
N VAL A 111 -12.30 -13.44 2.75
CA VAL A 111 -12.85 -14.01 4.00
C VAL A 111 -14.24 -14.60 3.76
N GLU A 112 -15.11 -13.89 3.05
CA GLU A 112 -16.45 -14.37 2.68
C GLU A 112 -16.39 -15.64 1.83
N GLN A 113 -15.51 -15.67 0.81
CA GLN A 113 -15.30 -16.86 -0.02
C GLN A 113 -14.80 -18.05 0.80
N SER A 114 -13.84 -17.82 1.69
CA SER A 114 -13.27 -18.86 2.55
C SER A 114 -14.31 -19.41 3.53
N ALA A 115 -15.12 -18.53 4.14
CA ALA A 115 -16.21 -18.91 5.02
C ALA A 115 -17.29 -19.72 4.27
N ALA A 116 -17.63 -19.33 3.04
CA ALA A 116 -18.58 -20.07 2.20
C ALA A 116 -18.08 -21.48 1.84
N VAL A 117 -16.78 -21.62 1.57
CA VAL A 117 -16.16 -22.94 1.31
C VAL A 117 -16.17 -23.81 2.57
N ALA A 118 -15.81 -23.25 3.73
CA ALA A 118 -15.87 -23.96 5.01
C ALA A 118 -17.29 -24.42 5.34
N GLY A 119 -18.29 -23.54 5.19
CA GLY A 119 -19.70 -23.88 5.41
C GLY A 119 -20.17 -25.00 4.48
N LYS A 120 -19.84 -24.95 3.18
CA LYS A 120 -20.17 -26.03 2.23
C LYS A 120 -19.50 -27.36 2.60
N SER A 121 -18.26 -27.33 3.08
CA SER A 121 -17.54 -28.53 3.56
C SER A 121 -18.22 -29.15 4.79
N ASP A 122 -18.66 -28.34 5.75
CA ASP A 122 -19.36 -28.82 6.95
C ASP A 122 -20.73 -29.42 6.62
N TYR A 123 -21.47 -28.81 5.69
CA TYR A 123 -22.74 -29.37 5.19
C TYR A 123 -22.52 -30.70 4.46
N ALA A 124 -21.51 -30.79 3.59
CA ALA A 124 -21.17 -32.03 2.88
C ALA A 124 -20.79 -33.16 3.85
N ARG A 125 -19.97 -32.85 4.86
CA ARG A 125 -19.57 -33.82 5.90
C ARG A 125 -20.75 -34.30 6.73
N LYS A 126 -21.68 -33.42 7.11
CA LYS A 126 -22.90 -33.80 7.83
C LYS A 126 -23.81 -34.70 6.97
N ALA A 127 -23.95 -34.39 5.68
CA ALA A 127 -24.71 -35.20 4.74
C ALA A 127 -24.10 -36.61 4.57
N GLU A 128 -22.76 -36.73 4.45
CA GLU A 128 -22.08 -38.03 4.38
C GLU A 128 -22.30 -38.89 5.63
N ILE A 129 -22.24 -38.30 6.82
CA ILE A 129 -22.49 -39.02 8.08
C ILE A 129 -23.94 -39.53 8.12
N GLN A 130 -24.89 -38.72 7.66
CA GLN A 130 -26.30 -39.08 7.63
C GLN A 130 -26.58 -40.22 6.63
N VAL A 131 -25.94 -40.18 5.46
CA VAL A 131 -26.01 -41.27 4.46
C VAL A 131 -25.38 -42.55 5.01
N LYS A 132 -24.19 -42.50 5.63
CA LYS A 132 -23.56 -43.68 6.25
C LYS A 132 -24.42 -44.30 7.35
N ASN A 133 -25.03 -43.48 8.21
CA ASN A 133 -25.94 -43.97 9.26
C ASN A 133 -27.21 -44.61 8.67
N THR A 134 -27.70 -44.08 7.54
CA THR A 134 -28.87 -44.64 6.85
C THR A 134 -28.53 -45.99 6.19
N ILE A 135 -27.37 -46.10 5.54
CA ILE A 135 -26.88 -47.36 4.96
C ILE A 135 -26.68 -48.41 6.04
N ASN A 136 -26.05 -48.07 7.17
CA ASN A 136 -25.88 -48.99 8.30
C ASN A 136 -27.23 -49.48 8.85
N ARG A 137 -28.24 -48.61 8.95
CA ARG A 137 -29.58 -49.01 9.40
C ARG A 137 -30.26 -49.97 8.43
N ILE A 138 -30.10 -49.79 7.12
CA ILE A 138 -30.68 -50.68 6.11
C ILE A 138 -30.05 -52.07 6.19
N ASN A 139 -28.72 -52.15 6.36
CA ASN A 139 -28.03 -53.44 6.48
C ASN A 139 -28.43 -54.22 7.74
N ILE A 140 -28.71 -53.54 8.87
CA ILE A 140 -29.17 -54.19 10.11
C ILE A 140 -30.58 -54.78 9.99
N ILE A 141 -31.42 -54.27 9.07
CA ILE A 141 -32.81 -54.74 8.89
C ILE A 141 -32.87 -55.96 7.95
N GLN A 142 -31.80 -56.24 7.20
CA GLN A 142 -31.73 -57.34 6.23
C GLN A 142 -31.04 -58.61 6.77
N GLU A 143 -30.56 -58.59 8.01
CA GLU A 143 -30.14 -59.78 8.78
C GLU A 143 -31.25 -60.26 9.72
#